data_AF-A0A496C7Y6-F1
#
_entry.id   AF-A0A496C7Y6-F1
#
_cell.length_a   1.000
_cell.length_b   1.000
_cell.length_c   1.000
_cell.angle_alpha   90.00
_cell.angle_beta   90.00
_cell.angle_gamma   90.00
#
_symmetry.space_group_name_H-M   'P 1'
#
loop_
_entity.id
_entity.type
_entity.pdbx_description
1 polymer ?
#
loop_
_entity_poly.entity_id
_entity_poly.type
_entity_poly.pdbx_seq_one_letter_code
_entity_poly.pdbx_strand_id
1 'polypeptide(L)'
;MDALVLKNGMMSSLEIAELTGKQHKHVMESIRIMEPAWMKINGSKFRLVEYRDAKGEMGPMYPMYQLTRPEYLYVATKFNDEACAKLVLRWGSVKVYPDEILDEVFANENKRKG
;
A
#
# COMPACT_ATOMS: atom_id res chain seq x y z
N MET A 1 15.89 -10.03 -2.93
CA MET A 1 15.03 -8.87 -3.27
C MET A 1 13.73 -9.07 -2.50
N ASP A 2 13.79 -8.79 -1.20
CA ASP A 2 12.62 -8.86 -0.34
C ASP A 2 11.78 -7.63 -0.61
N ALA A 3 10.88 -7.78 -1.58
CA ALA A 3 9.83 -6.80 -1.83
C ALA A 3 9.18 -6.50 -0.47
N LEU A 4 9.14 -5.21 -0.13
CA LEU A 4 8.52 -4.66 1.07
C LEU A 4 7.06 -5.11 1.15
N VAL A 5 6.84 -6.30 1.70
CA VAL A 5 5.52 -6.78 2.09
C VAL A 5 5.12 -5.94 3.29
N LEU A 6 4.41 -4.84 3.03
CA LEU A 6 3.71 -4.10 4.07
C LEU A 6 2.57 -4.98 4.63
N LYS A 7 2.95 -5.82 5.60
CA LYS A 7 2.05 -6.42 6.59
C LYS A 7 1.20 -5.27 7.15
N ASN A 8 -0.10 -5.28 6.85
CA ASN A 8 -1.21 -4.47 7.43
C ASN A 8 -2.07 -3.68 6.43
N GLY A 9 -1.85 -3.79 5.11
CA GLY A 9 -2.74 -3.15 4.13
C GLY A 9 -2.65 -1.63 4.10
N MET A 10 -1.51 -1.08 4.52
CA MET A 10 -1.06 0.26 4.14
C MET A 10 -0.07 0.12 2.99
N MET A 11 0.05 1.16 2.17
CA MET A 11 0.93 1.17 1.01
C MET A 11 1.75 2.47 0.99
N SER A 12 3.03 2.36 0.68
CA SER A 12 3.92 3.50 0.53
C SER A 12 3.82 4.13 -0.86
N SER A 13 4.16 5.41 -0.99
CA SER A 13 4.26 6.07 -2.31
C SER A 13 5.32 5.44 -3.22
N LEU A 14 6.31 4.73 -2.65
CA LEU A 14 7.30 3.95 -3.39
C LEU A 14 6.68 2.73 -4.05
N GLU A 15 5.90 1.94 -3.30
CA GLU A 15 5.20 0.78 -3.86
C GLU A 15 4.21 1.20 -4.95
N ILE A 16 3.54 2.34 -4.79
CA ILE A 16 2.69 2.90 -5.85
C ILE A 16 3.52 3.24 -7.08
N ALA A 17 4.71 3.82 -6.92
CA ALA A 17 5.61 4.14 -8.02
C ALA A 17 6.05 2.86 -8.77
N GLU A 18 6.43 1.81 -8.04
CA GLU A 18 6.78 0.51 -8.62
C GLU A 18 5.60 -0.14 -9.36
N LEU A 19 4.41 -0.17 -8.75
CA LEU A 19 3.21 -0.76 -9.35
C LEU A 19 2.72 -0.02 -10.60
N THR A 20 2.85 1.32 -10.59
CA THR A 20 2.44 2.17 -11.71
C THR A 20 3.52 2.31 -12.78
N GLY A 21 4.75 1.84 -12.52
CA GLY A 21 5.91 2.07 -13.38
C GLY A 21 6.30 3.55 -13.49
N LYS A 22 5.83 4.40 -12.58
CA LYS A 22 6.13 5.85 -12.58
C LYS A 22 7.32 6.15 -11.68
N GLN A 23 7.99 7.26 -11.95
CA GLN A 23 9.02 7.78 -11.04
C GLN A 23 8.38 8.27 -9.73
N HIS A 24 9.00 7.93 -8.59
CA HIS A 24 8.52 8.29 -7.25
C HIS A 24 8.24 9.78 -7.08
N LYS A 25 9.08 10.66 -7.66
CA LYS A 25 8.88 12.12 -7.63
C LYS A 25 7.53 12.56 -8.20
N HIS A 26 7.06 11.93 -9.28
CA HIS A 26 5.78 12.26 -9.92
C HIS A 26 4.59 11.75 -9.10
N VAL A 27 4.76 10.60 -8.42
CA VAL A 27 3.76 10.09 -7.48
C VAL A 27 3.64 11.04 -6.28
N MET A 28 4.76 11.50 -5.71
CA MET A 28 4.78 12.48 -4.61
C MET A 28 4.10 13.80 -5.02
N GLU A 29 4.35 14.29 -6.23
CA GLU A 29 3.70 15.49 -6.76
C GLU A 29 2.19 15.30 -6.95
N SER A 30 1.77 14.16 -7.50
CA SER A 30 0.34 13.83 -7.68
C SER A 30 -0.38 13.80 -6.33
N ILE A 31 0.21 13.18 -5.32
CA ILE A 31 -0.36 13.11 -3.96
C ILE A 31 -0.55 14.51 -3.37
N ARG A 32 0.43 15.41 -3.54
CA ARG A 32 0.33 16.81 -3.07
C ARG A 32 -0.80 17.58 -3.76
N ILE A 33 -1.00 17.36 -5.06
CA ILE A 33 -2.10 17.98 -5.81
C ILE A 33 -3.47 17.46 -5.33
N MET A 34 -3.54 16.18 -4.92
CA MET A 34 -4.76 15.53 -4.47
C MET A 34 -5.11 15.82 -3.00
N GLU A 35 -4.12 16.19 -2.20
CA GLU A 35 -4.25 16.43 -0.75
C GLU A 35 -5.32 17.47 -0.37
N PRO A 36 -5.47 18.63 -1.05
CA PRO A 36 -6.50 19.61 -0.71
C PRO A 36 -7.93 19.05 -0.84
N ALA A 37 -8.19 18.26 -1.88
CA ALA A 37 -9.49 17.64 -2.11
C ALA A 37 -9.77 16.54 -1.08
N TRP A 38 -8.75 15.76 -0.73
CA TRP A 38 -8.84 14.74 0.33
C TRP A 38 -9.12 15.37 1.70
N MET A 39 -8.37 16.40 2.07
CA MET A 39 -8.51 17.12 3.33
C MET A 39 -9.89 17.77 3.48
N LYS A 40 -10.49 18.23 2.39
CA LYS A 40 -11.85 18.81 2.40
C LYS A 40 -12.94 17.80 2.80
N ILE A 41 -12.74 16.52 2.48
CA ILE A 41 -13.73 15.45 2.76
C ILE A 41 -13.38 14.69 4.04
N ASN A 42 -12.13 14.26 4.20
CA ASN A 42 -11.69 13.39 5.29
C ASN A 42 -11.16 14.18 6.51
N GLY A 43 -10.89 15.48 6.38
CA GLY A 43 -10.38 16.32 7.45
C GLY A 43 -8.92 16.06 7.85
N SER A 44 -8.25 15.08 7.23
CA SER A 44 -6.87 14.70 7.51
C SER A 44 -5.96 14.84 6.29
N LYS A 45 -4.68 15.09 6.54
CA LYS A 45 -3.62 15.08 5.52
C LYS A 45 -3.03 13.68 5.36
N PHE A 46 -2.35 13.44 4.24
CA PHE A 46 -1.64 12.18 4.03
C PHE A 46 -0.45 12.09 4.99
N ARG A 47 -0.20 10.90 5.54
CA ARG A 47 0.92 10.71 6.48
C ARG A 47 2.24 10.71 5.72
N LEU A 48 3.05 11.74 5.93
CA LEU A 48 4.44 11.76 5.48
C LEU A 48 5.31 11.03 6.50
N VAL A 49 6.11 10.10 6.02
CA VAL A 49 7.05 9.28 6.79
C VAL A 49 8.40 9.33 6.09
N GLU A 50 9.47 9.09 6.81
CA GLU A 50 10.80 9.02 6.24
C GLU A 50 11.30 7.57 6.25
N TYR A 51 12.03 7.18 5.20
CA TYR A 51 12.66 5.87 5.13
C TYR A 51 14.17 5.98 4.91
N ARG A 52 14.87 4.92 5.32
CA ARG A 52 16.29 4.71 5.04
C ARG A 52 16.43 3.73 3.88
N ASP A 53 17.28 4.05 2.92
CA ASP A 53 17.58 3.11 1.84
C ASP A 53 18.37 1.89 2.34
N ALA A 54 18.36 0.81 1.56
CA ALA A 54 19.06 -0.43 1.88
C ALA A 54 20.58 -0.34 1.72
N LYS A 55 21.12 0.81 1.28
CA LYS A 55 22.57 0.97 1.10
C LYS A 55 23.31 1.25 2.39
N GLY A 56 22.61 1.52 3.50
CA GLY A 56 23.20 1.49 4.85
C GLY A 56 24.26 2.56 5.13
N GLU A 57 24.59 3.39 4.13
CA GLU A 57 25.32 4.62 4.35
C GLU A 57 24.44 5.50 5.24
N MET A 58 25.05 6.28 6.14
CA MET A 58 24.35 7.27 6.96
C MET A 58 23.83 8.42 6.08
N GLY A 59 23.02 8.09 5.07
CA GLY A 59 22.49 8.98 4.05
C GLY A 59 21.19 9.66 4.51
N PRO A 60 20.75 10.68 3.76
CA PRO A 60 19.58 11.47 4.09
C PRO A 60 18.32 10.61 4.17
N MET A 61 17.50 10.87 5.19
CA MET A 61 16.16 10.30 5.32
C MET A 61 15.31 10.78 4.15
N TYR A 62 14.80 9.85 3.33
CA TYR A 62 14.01 10.19 2.15
C TYR A 62 12.52 10.26 2.50
N PRO A 63 11.81 11.32 2.10
CA PRO A 63 10.39 11.45 2.36
C PRO A 63 9.57 10.47 1.51
N MET A 64 8.63 9.77 2.13
CA MET A 64 7.63 8.91 1.50
C MET A 64 6.25 9.15 2.14
N TYR A 65 5.18 9.00 1.36
CA TYR A 65 3.84 8.97 1.95
C TYR A 65 3.49 7.55 2.33
N GLN A 66 2.97 7.37 3.54
CA GLN A 66 2.37 6.13 3.99
C GLN A 66 0.85 6.28 3.91
N LEU A 67 0.24 5.57 2.98
CA LEU A 67 -1.16 5.71 2.63
C LEU A 67 -1.95 4.51 3.18
N THR A 68 -3.08 4.81 3.80
CA THR A 68 -4.08 3.81 4.20
C THR A 68 -4.86 3.32 2.98
N ARG A 69 -5.69 2.28 3.18
CA ARG A 69 -6.53 1.68 2.13
C ARG A 69 -7.31 2.68 1.27
N PRO A 70 -8.13 3.56 1.86
CA PRO A 70 -8.92 4.48 1.06
C PRO A 70 -8.04 5.55 0.40
N GLU A 71 -6.90 5.89 1.01
CA GLU A 71 -5.96 6.90 0.50
C GLU A 71 -5.23 6.42 -0.76
N TYR A 72 -4.63 5.22 -0.76
CA TYR A 72 -3.93 4.75 -1.97
C TYR A 72 -4.90 4.44 -3.11
N LEU A 73 -6.13 4.00 -2.82
CA LEU A 73 -7.17 3.80 -3.84
C LEU A 73 -7.62 5.13 -4.44
N TYR A 74 -7.77 6.17 -3.63
CA TYR A 74 -8.07 7.50 -4.12
C TYR A 74 -6.96 8.00 -5.06
N VAL A 75 -5.69 7.84 -4.68
CA VAL A 75 -4.55 8.21 -5.53
C VAL A 75 -4.50 7.36 -6.82
N ALA A 76 -4.88 6.07 -6.74
CA ALA A 76 -4.95 5.16 -7.89
C ALA A 76 -5.83 5.69 -9.04
N THR A 77 -6.93 6.40 -8.71
CA THR A 77 -7.87 6.95 -9.70
C THR A 77 -7.26 7.98 -10.64
N LYS A 78 -6.11 8.57 -10.30
CA LYS A 78 -5.40 9.56 -11.14
C LYS A 78 -4.33 8.95 -12.03
N PHE A 79 -4.04 7.66 -11.89
CA PHE A 79 -3.05 6.97 -12.73
C PHE A 79 -3.71 6.25 -13.91
N ASN A 80 -2.93 5.48 -14.66
CA ASN A 80 -3.44 4.70 -15.79
C ASN A 80 -4.41 3.60 -15.31
N ASP A 81 -5.36 3.25 -16.17
CA ASP A 81 -6.39 2.25 -15.88
C ASP A 81 -5.78 0.90 -15.45
N GLU A 82 -4.65 0.53 -16.04
CA GLU A 82 -3.92 -0.70 -15.70
C GLU A 82 -3.35 -0.69 -14.27
N ALA A 83 -2.75 0.42 -13.82
CA ALA A 83 -2.25 0.48 -12.44
C ALA A 83 -3.39 0.63 -11.44
N CYS A 84 -4.47 1.32 -11.81
CA CYS A 84 -5.68 1.38 -11.02
C CYS A 84 -6.25 -0.04 -10.83
N ALA A 85 -6.36 -0.84 -11.91
CA ALA A 85 -6.77 -2.23 -11.85
C ALA A 85 -5.83 -3.08 -10.98
N LYS A 86 -4.50 -2.91 -11.09
CA LYS A 86 -3.53 -3.61 -10.22
C LYS A 86 -3.69 -3.26 -8.75
N LEU A 87 -3.93 -2.00 -8.42
CA LEU A 87 -4.16 -1.53 -7.04
C LEU A 87 -5.50 -2.04 -6.48
N VAL A 88 -6.54 -2.07 -7.32
CA VAL A 88 -7.87 -2.61 -6.97
C VAL A 88 -7.82 -4.14 -6.81
N LEU A 89 -7.12 -4.86 -7.68
CA LEU A 89 -6.92 -6.30 -7.56
C LEU A 89 -6.08 -6.63 -6.31
N ARG A 90 -4.99 -5.90 -6.04
CA ARG A 90 -4.21 -6.06 -4.79
C ARG A 90 -5.08 -5.85 -3.55
N TRP A 91 -6.06 -4.93 -3.61
CA TRP A 91 -7.04 -4.75 -2.55
C TRP A 91 -8.01 -5.94 -2.44
N GLY A 92 -8.56 -6.41 -3.56
CA GLY A 92 -9.42 -7.60 -3.60
C GLY A 92 -8.72 -8.89 -3.14
N SER A 93 -7.40 -8.97 -3.27
CA SER A 93 -6.58 -10.13 -2.92
C SER A 93 -6.18 -10.25 -1.43
N VAL A 94 -6.71 -9.39 -0.54
CA VAL A 94 -6.61 -9.60 0.91
C VAL A 94 -7.87 -10.40 1.33
N LYS A 95 -7.92 -11.73 1.41
CA LYS A 95 -6.94 -12.80 1.72
C LYS A 95 -7.20 -14.04 0.84
N VAL A 96 -6.17 -14.72 0.37
CA VAL A 96 -6.25 -16.16 -0.01
C VAL A 96 -5.12 -16.88 0.70
N TYR A 97 -5.47 -17.68 1.70
CA TYR A 97 -4.56 -18.72 2.21
C TYR A 97 -4.63 -19.89 1.23
N PRO A 98 -3.53 -20.64 1.00
CA PRO A 98 -3.61 -21.91 0.29
C PRO A 98 -4.66 -22.81 0.96
N ASP A 99 -5.46 -23.54 0.17
CA ASP A 99 -6.56 -24.38 0.68
C ASP A 99 -6.10 -25.30 1.84
N GLU A 100 -4.88 -25.81 1.72
CA GLU A 100 -4.18 -26.63 2.71
C GLU A 100 -4.08 -25.98 4.11
N ILE A 101 -3.84 -24.66 4.17
CA ILE A 101 -3.72 -23.92 5.44
C ILE A 101 -5.09 -23.65 6.06
N LEU A 102 -6.12 -23.47 5.23
CA LEU A 102 -7.49 -23.28 5.72
C LEU A 102 -8.05 -24.57 6.30
N ASP A 103 -7.80 -25.69 5.62
CA ASP A 103 -8.23 -27.01 6.07
C ASP A 103 -7.61 -27.36 7.43
N GLU A 104 -6.33 -27.05 7.65
CA GLU A 104 -5.67 -27.24 8.95
C GLU A 104 -6.26 -26.36 10.07
N VAL A 105 -6.59 -25.11 9.76
CA VAL A 105 -7.19 -24.18 10.74
C VAL A 105 -8.59 -24.65 11.12
N PHE A 106 -9.42 -25.03 10.15
CA PHE A 106 -10.78 -25.52 10.42
C PHE A 106 -10.81 -26.89 11.11
N ALA A 107 -9.86 -27.78 10.76
CA ALA A 107 -9.71 -29.05 11.46
C ALA A 107 -9.33 -28.87 12.94
N ASN A 108 -8.47 -27.89 13.24
CA ASN A 108 -8.05 -27.60 14.61
C ASN A 108 -9.14 -26.88 15.43
N GLU A 109 -9.99 -26.06 14.80
CA GLU A 109 -11.14 -25.46 15.48
C GLU A 109 -12.24 -26.48 15.82
N ASN A 110 -12.50 -27.45 14.95
CA ASN A 110 -13.47 -28.52 15.22
C ASN A 110 -13.03 -29.45 16.36
N LYS A 111 -11.72 -29.69 16.51
CA LYS A 111 -11.15 -30.43 17.65
C LYS A 111 -11.26 -29.69 18.98
N ARG A 112 -11.42 -28.37 18.98
CA ARG A 112 -11.59 -27.56 20.20
C ARG A 112 -13.05 -27.44 20.64
N LYS A 113 -14.00 -27.83 19.80
CA LYS A 113 -15.44 -27.77 20.05
C LYS A 113 -16.07 -29.14 20.31
N GLY A 114 -15.28 -30.21 20.29
CA GLY A 114 -15.66 -31.56 20.70
C GLY A 114 -15.19 -31.88 22.11
#